data_AF-A0A7X9D4M3-F1
#
_entry.id   AF-A0A7X9D4M3-F1
#
_cell.length_a   1.000
_cell.length_b   1.000
_cell.length_c   1.000
_cell.angle_alpha   90.00
_cell.angle_beta   90.00
_cell.angle_gamma   90.00
#
_symmetry.space_group_name_H-M   'P 1'
#
loop_
_entity.id
_entity.type
_entity.pdbx_description
1 polymer ?
#
loop_
_entity_poly.entity_id
_entity_poly.type
_entity_poly.pdbx_seq_one_letter_code
_entity_poly.pdbx_strand_id
1 'polypeptide(L)'
;MKTRIISLLLLSVILFGCQPEDLENDISSNAPNQVLFLKVDYTTNTFQGGTILGFSKQTKTFSVVSDYMPPGDVGRLTLIYKELDEKIFSGTINWAGLGKMDFPEKLEPASSFKIDPLKTYWLPKNGYENLFNPSDSKLNYEKPWSAIQQLVKVREFLTENPDQKIKLFLYTPTVDKSNTQDWCWIIFLKK
;
A
#
# COMPACT_ATOMS: atom_id res chain seq x y z
N MET A 1 25.27 72.89 -0.39
CA MET A 1 24.94 71.84 0.60
C MET A 1 23.65 71.15 0.18
N LYS A 2 23.63 69.82 0.27
CA LYS A 2 22.48 68.88 0.15
C LYS A 2 22.04 68.47 -1.27
N THR A 3 22.79 67.50 -1.78
CA THR A 3 22.36 66.42 -2.68
C THR A 3 21.11 65.71 -2.14
N ARG A 4 20.12 65.40 -3.00
CA ARG A 4 19.21 64.21 -2.98
C ARG A 4 18.46 64.20 -4.33
N ILE A 5 18.07 63.11 -5.00
CA ILE A 5 18.35 61.66 -5.05
C ILE A 5 17.16 61.08 -5.85
N ILE A 6 17.43 60.08 -6.69
CA ILE A 6 16.51 59.02 -7.19
C ILE A 6 15.68 59.29 -8.46
N SER A 7 16.26 58.75 -9.54
CA SER A 7 15.61 58.14 -10.71
C SER A 7 14.67 57.00 -10.27
N LEU A 8 13.42 57.01 -10.73
CA LEU A 8 12.47 55.90 -10.55
C LEU A 8 12.20 55.25 -11.91
N LEU A 9 13.05 54.29 -12.26
CA LEU A 9 12.89 53.41 -13.42
C LEU A 9 11.88 52.33 -13.02
N LEU A 10 10.65 52.41 -13.53
CA LEU A 10 9.65 51.34 -13.39
C LEU A 10 10.09 50.15 -14.25
N LEU A 11 10.71 49.16 -13.60
CA LEU A 11 10.99 47.85 -14.18
C LEU A 11 9.78 46.94 -13.90
N SER A 12 8.95 46.74 -14.91
CA SER A 12 7.87 45.76 -14.91
C SER A 12 8.44 44.34 -14.92
N VAL A 13 8.59 43.75 -13.74
CA VAL A 13 8.88 42.32 -13.58
C VAL A 13 7.58 41.55 -13.77
N ILE A 14 7.43 40.95 -14.96
CA ILE A 14 6.44 39.91 -15.21
C ILE A 14 6.93 38.67 -14.47
N LEU A 15 6.41 38.44 -13.27
CA LEU A 15 6.52 37.14 -12.62
C LEU A 15 5.60 36.18 -13.38
N PHE A 16 6.18 35.39 -14.27
CA PHE A 16 5.59 34.12 -14.68
C PHE A 16 5.47 33.25 -13.43
N GLY A 17 4.29 33.28 -12.81
CA GLY A 17 3.88 32.27 -11.86
C GLY A 17 3.75 30.95 -12.59
N CYS A 18 4.82 30.15 -12.58
CA CYS A 18 4.70 28.73 -12.85
C CYS A 18 3.90 28.16 -11.68
N GLN A 19 2.59 27.96 -11.86
CA GLN A 19 1.83 27.13 -10.94
C GLN A 19 2.47 25.74 -11.02
N PRO A 20 2.95 25.16 -9.91
CA PRO A 20 3.16 23.72 -9.91
C PRO A 20 1.79 23.12 -10.20
N GLU A 21 1.65 22.52 -11.37
CA GLU A 21 0.49 21.66 -11.66
C GLU A 21 0.38 20.69 -10.50
N ASP A 22 -0.78 20.71 -9.87
CA ASP A 22 -1.17 19.78 -8.83
C ASP A 22 -1.00 18.34 -9.37
N LEU A 23 0.15 17.73 -9.09
CA LEU A 23 0.41 16.31 -9.29
C LEU A 23 -0.28 15.52 -8.16
N GLU A 24 -1.58 15.74 -8.00
CA GLU A 24 -2.47 14.84 -7.27
C GLU A 24 -3.45 14.22 -8.27
N ASN A 25 -3.57 12.89 -8.19
CA ASN A 25 -4.42 11.98 -8.96
C ASN A 25 -3.86 11.42 -10.27
N ASP A 26 -3.10 10.32 -10.16
CA ASP A 26 -3.55 9.10 -10.83
C ASP A 26 -3.10 7.87 -10.03
N ILE A 27 -4.01 6.91 -9.80
CA ILE A 27 -3.69 5.56 -9.32
C ILE A 27 -3.09 4.77 -10.51
N SER A 28 -2.17 5.41 -11.23
CA SER A 28 -1.45 4.96 -12.40
C SER A 28 -0.05 5.57 -12.34
N SER A 29 0.76 5.08 -11.41
CA SER A 29 2.21 5.30 -11.48
C SER A 29 2.71 4.72 -12.81
N ASN A 30 3.21 5.51 -13.75
CA ASN A 30 3.84 5.00 -14.99
C ASN A 30 5.16 4.24 -14.74
N ALA A 31 5.39 3.77 -13.51
CA ALA A 31 6.52 2.94 -13.17
C ALA A 31 6.48 1.62 -13.95
N PRO A 32 7.64 1.14 -14.43
CA PRO A 32 7.72 -0.11 -15.18
C PRO A 32 7.22 -1.31 -14.38
N ASN A 33 7.47 -1.31 -13.06
CA ASN A 33 6.99 -2.35 -12.17
C ASN A 33 6.05 -1.76 -11.13
N GLN A 34 4.89 -2.39 -10.93
CA GLN A 34 3.86 -1.91 -10.01
C GLN A 34 3.39 -3.03 -9.10
N VAL A 35 3.16 -2.70 -7.83
CA VAL A 35 2.52 -3.59 -6.86
C VAL A 35 1.30 -2.89 -6.26
N LEU A 36 0.13 -3.48 -6.44
CA LEU A 36 -1.10 -3.06 -5.79
C LEU A 36 -1.05 -3.48 -4.33
N PHE A 37 -1.23 -2.52 -3.42
CA PHE A 37 -1.37 -2.70 -1.98
C PHE A 37 -2.83 -2.49 -1.58
N LEU A 38 -3.42 -3.45 -0.88
CA LEU A 38 -4.81 -3.36 -0.41
C LEU A 38 -4.90 -3.71 1.07
N LYS A 39 -5.73 -2.96 1.79
CA LYS A 39 -6.01 -3.15 3.21
C LYS A 39 -7.47 -3.55 3.42
N VAL A 40 -7.69 -4.63 4.15
CA VAL A 40 -9.01 -5.14 4.51
C VAL A 40 -9.08 -5.31 6.02
N ASP A 41 -10.17 -4.84 6.62
CA ASP A 41 -10.44 -5.00 8.05
C ASP A 41 -10.54 -6.48 8.44
N TYR A 42 -9.84 -6.91 9.49
CA TYR A 42 -9.83 -8.33 9.89
C TYR A 42 -11.20 -8.81 10.39
N THR A 43 -11.89 -7.99 11.17
CA THR A 43 -13.12 -8.38 11.88
C THR A 43 -14.33 -8.36 10.95
N THR A 44 -14.48 -7.28 10.20
CA THR A 44 -15.64 -7.02 9.34
C THR A 44 -15.44 -7.51 7.92
N ASN A 45 -14.19 -7.77 7.50
CA ASN A 45 -13.83 -8.05 6.09
C ASN A 45 -14.24 -6.90 5.15
N THR A 46 -14.28 -5.67 5.67
CA THR A 46 -14.56 -4.48 4.87
C THR A 46 -13.26 -4.01 4.21
N PHE A 47 -13.30 -3.78 2.90
CA PHE A 47 -12.20 -3.11 2.20
C PHE A 47 -12.02 -1.69 2.74
N GLN A 48 -10.83 -1.36 3.24
CA GLN A 48 -10.54 -0.06 3.86
C GLN A 48 -9.89 0.93 2.90
N GLY A 49 -9.15 0.43 1.91
CA GLY A 49 -8.42 1.26 0.96
C GLY A 49 -7.13 0.61 0.45
N GLY A 50 -6.38 1.32 -0.37
CA GLY A 50 -5.17 0.79 -0.98
C GLY A 50 -4.34 1.85 -1.68
N THR A 51 -3.25 1.41 -2.30
CA THR A 51 -2.39 2.27 -3.13
C THR A 51 -1.64 1.41 -4.15
N ILE A 52 -0.99 2.04 -5.12
CA ILE A 52 -0.06 1.36 -6.04
C ILE A 52 1.35 1.81 -5.70
N LEU A 53 2.20 0.85 -5.39
CA LEU A 53 3.63 1.05 -5.22
C LEU A 53 4.30 0.93 -6.59
N GLY A 54 4.89 2.02 -7.08
CA GLY A 54 5.65 2.04 -8.32
C GLY A 54 7.14 1.86 -8.06
N PHE A 55 7.78 1.01 -8.84
CA PHE A 55 9.21 0.74 -8.76
C PHE A 55 9.91 1.05 -10.08
N SER A 56 11.07 1.71 -9.99
CA SER A 56 11.81 2.22 -11.15
C SER A 56 12.41 1.14 -12.07
N LYS A 57 12.54 -0.10 -11.58
CA LYS A 57 13.16 -1.21 -12.30
C LYS A 57 12.15 -2.32 -12.58
N GLN A 58 12.13 -2.78 -13.83
CA GLN A 58 11.38 -3.97 -14.21
C GLN A 58 11.95 -5.21 -13.53
N THR A 59 11.06 -6.08 -13.05
CA THR A 59 11.42 -7.41 -12.57
C THR A 59 10.48 -8.45 -13.15
N LYS A 60 10.97 -9.69 -13.27
CA LYS A 60 10.16 -10.83 -13.71
C LYS A 60 9.38 -11.46 -12.56
N THR A 61 9.96 -11.47 -11.37
CA THR A 61 9.41 -12.14 -10.19
C THR A 61 9.06 -11.13 -9.11
N PHE A 62 8.20 -11.56 -8.19
CA PHE A 62 7.87 -10.83 -6.96
C PHE A 62 8.12 -11.74 -5.78
N SER A 63 9.32 -11.68 -5.21
CA SER A 63 9.65 -12.41 -3.99
C SER A 63 9.64 -11.42 -2.84
N VAL A 64 9.08 -11.84 -1.70
CA VAL A 64 9.00 -10.98 -0.52
C VAL A 64 9.76 -11.64 0.61
N VAL A 65 10.59 -10.86 1.30
CA VAL A 65 11.27 -11.27 2.53
C VAL A 65 10.68 -10.47 3.68
N SER A 66 10.44 -11.14 4.81
CA SER A 66 10.04 -10.51 6.06
C SER A 66 11.26 -10.27 6.95
N ASP A 67 11.48 -9.01 7.34
CA ASP A 67 12.35 -8.64 8.45
C ASP A 67 11.47 -8.39 9.67
N TYR A 68 11.57 -9.27 10.67
CA TYR A 68 10.71 -9.28 11.84
C TYR A 68 11.51 -9.21 13.12
N MET A 69 11.20 -8.21 13.93
CA MET A 69 11.67 -8.07 15.30
C MET A 69 10.49 -8.28 16.24
N PRO A 70 10.46 -9.37 17.03
CA PRO A 70 9.37 -9.62 17.96
C PRO A 70 9.30 -8.54 19.05
N PRO A 71 8.10 -8.21 19.55
CA PRO A 71 7.95 -7.19 20.59
C PRO A 71 8.49 -7.67 21.94
N GLY A 72 9.46 -6.93 22.48
CA GLY A 72 9.69 -6.85 23.93
C GLY A 72 8.70 -5.85 24.51
N ASP A 73 8.97 -4.56 24.29
CA ASP A 73 7.97 -3.47 24.42
C ASP A 73 7.40 -3.06 23.06
N VAL A 74 8.28 -2.96 22.05
CA VAL A 74 7.97 -2.59 20.68
C VAL A 74 8.66 -3.57 19.73
N GLY A 75 7.88 -4.18 18.85
CA GLY A 75 8.32 -5.00 17.72
C GLY A 75 8.13 -4.27 16.40
N ARG A 76 8.65 -4.87 15.32
CA ARG A 76 8.54 -4.33 13.96
C ARG A 76 8.41 -5.46 12.95
N LEU A 77 7.60 -5.21 11.93
CA LEU A 77 7.57 -6.03 10.72
C LEU A 77 7.83 -5.13 9.51
N THR A 78 8.85 -5.47 8.73
CA THR A 78 9.11 -4.88 7.42
C THR A 78 9.01 -5.97 6.37
N LEU A 79 8.30 -5.72 5.28
CA LEU A 79 8.31 -6.58 4.10
C LEU A 79 9.10 -5.91 2.98
N ILE A 80 9.99 -6.66 2.36
CA ILE A 80 10.94 -6.19 1.36
C ILE A 80 10.70 -6.94 0.06
N TYR A 81 10.55 -6.20 -1.04
CA TYR A 81 10.62 -6.71 -2.40
C TYR A 81 12.06 -7.14 -2.69
N LYS A 82 12.32 -8.44 -2.60
CA LYS A 82 13.67 -9.02 -2.63
C LYS A 82 14.48 -8.64 -3.86
N GLU A 83 13.86 -8.65 -5.04
CA GLU A 83 14.52 -8.39 -6.31
C GLU A 83 15.04 -6.94 -6.43
N LEU A 84 14.44 -6.02 -5.67
CA LEU A 84 14.76 -4.59 -5.71
C LEU A 84 15.42 -4.08 -4.43
N ASP A 85 15.38 -4.86 -3.35
CA ASP A 85 15.75 -4.43 -2.00
C ASP A 85 14.95 -3.19 -1.55
N GLU A 86 13.67 -3.14 -1.94
CA GLU A 86 12.78 -2.01 -1.66
C GLU A 86 11.64 -2.44 -0.73
N LYS A 87 11.34 -1.60 0.26
CA LYS A 87 10.27 -1.83 1.24
C LYS A 87 8.90 -1.75 0.56
N ILE A 88 8.02 -2.70 0.88
CA ILE A 88 6.61 -2.71 0.44
C ILE A 88 5.61 -2.56 1.60
N PHE A 89 6.07 -2.80 2.83
CA PHE A 89 5.30 -2.58 4.06
C PHE A 89 6.25 -2.36 5.23
N SER A 90 5.87 -1.49 6.17
CA SER A 90 6.46 -1.43 7.50
C SER A 90 5.39 -1.10 8.51
N GLY A 91 5.42 -1.76 9.66
CA GLY A 91 4.61 -1.39 10.81
C GLY A 91 5.22 -1.86 12.12
N THR A 92 4.82 -1.20 13.20
CA THR A 92 5.21 -1.57 14.56
C THR A 92 4.19 -2.50 15.20
N ILE A 93 4.61 -3.26 16.20
CA ILE A 93 3.76 -4.13 16.99
C ILE A 93 4.06 -3.82 18.45
N ASN A 94 3.12 -3.23 19.18
CA ASN A 94 3.38 -2.84 20.57
C ASN A 94 2.89 -3.92 21.53
N TRP A 95 3.70 -4.22 22.56
CA TRP A 95 3.31 -5.13 23.64
C TRP A 95 2.21 -4.50 24.49
N ALA A 96 2.43 -3.25 24.92
CA ALA A 96 1.43 -2.42 25.55
C ALA A 96 0.99 -1.30 24.59
N GLY A 97 -0.31 -1.25 24.31
CA GLY A 97 -0.90 -0.26 23.40
C GLY A 97 -0.92 -0.71 21.94
N LEU A 98 -1.06 0.27 21.06
CA LEU A 98 -1.32 0.07 19.63
C LEU A 98 -0.10 0.51 18.81
N GLY A 99 0.45 -0.43 18.03
CA GLY A 99 1.41 -0.14 16.98
C GLY A 99 0.76 0.55 15.78
N LYS A 100 1.53 0.84 14.74
CA LYS A 100 1.01 1.53 13.56
C LYS A 100 1.69 1.05 12.29
N MET A 101 0.95 1.14 11.19
CA MET A 101 1.54 1.02 9.86
C MET A 101 2.30 2.31 9.55
N ASP A 102 3.61 2.19 9.31
CA ASP A 102 4.50 3.29 8.95
C ASP A 102 4.63 3.44 7.42
N PHE A 103 4.47 2.33 6.68
CA PHE A 103 4.51 2.33 5.22
C PHE A 103 3.52 1.31 4.64
N PRO A 104 2.74 1.67 3.61
CA PRO A 104 2.66 3.00 2.97
C PRO A 104 2.09 4.07 3.92
N GLU A 105 2.52 5.32 3.80
CA GLU A 105 2.11 6.40 4.71
C GLU A 105 0.65 6.82 4.52
N LYS A 106 0.17 6.76 3.27
CA LYS A 106 -1.20 7.12 2.89
C LYS A 106 -1.79 6.03 2.00
N LEU A 107 -3.06 5.72 2.25
CA LEU A 107 -3.87 4.90 1.37
C LEU A 107 -5.00 5.75 0.80
N GLU A 108 -5.33 5.48 -0.45
CA GLU A 108 -6.58 5.97 -1.03
C GLU A 108 -7.76 5.22 -0.39
N PRO A 109 -8.85 5.93 -0.03
CA PRO A 109 -9.97 5.32 0.67
C PRO A 109 -10.70 4.33 -0.23
N ALA A 110 -11.38 3.34 0.36
CA ALA A 110 -12.12 2.33 -0.41
C ALA A 110 -13.08 2.90 -1.48
N SER A 111 -13.67 4.06 -1.22
CA SER A 111 -14.57 4.76 -2.14
C SER A 111 -13.92 5.25 -3.43
N SER A 112 -12.59 5.37 -3.49
CA SER A 112 -11.88 5.75 -4.72
C SER A 112 -11.70 4.58 -5.69
N PHE A 113 -11.92 3.34 -5.23
CA PHE A 113 -11.75 2.15 -6.06
C PHE A 113 -13.07 1.76 -6.72
N LYS A 114 -13.03 1.61 -8.04
CA LYS A 114 -14.18 1.16 -8.83
C LYS A 114 -14.42 -0.33 -8.64
N ILE A 115 -15.69 -0.71 -8.57
CA ILE A 115 -16.14 -2.11 -8.59
C ILE A 115 -16.39 -2.53 -10.04
N ASP A 116 -15.93 -3.72 -10.40
CA ASP A 116 -16.25 -4.36 -11.68
C ASP A 116 -17.77 -4.62 -11.75
N PRO A 117 -18.49 -4.04 -12.73
CA PRO A 117 -19.94 -4.16 -12.83
C PRO A 117 -20.42 -5.59 -13.11
N LEU A 118 -19.56 -6.46 -13.65
CA LEU A 118 -19.92 -7.84 -13.96
C LEU A 118 -20.01 -8.70 -12.69
N LYS A 119 -19.38 -8.27 -11.58
CA LYS A 119 -19.41 -8.91 -10.24
C LYS A 119 -19.17 -10.43 -10.23
N THR A 120 -18.53 -10.98 -11.25
CA THR A 120 -18.19 -12.40 -11.27
C THR A 120 -17.16 -12.65 -10.17
N TYR A 121 -17.42 -13.67 -9.36
CA TYR A 121 -16.47 -14.05 -8.31
C TYR A 121 -15.27 -14.71 -8.97
N TRP A 122 -14.07 -14.20 -8.68
CA TRP A 122 -12.83 -14.71 -9.23
C TRP A 122 -12.02 -15.37 -8.14
N LEU A 123 -11.63 -16.62 -8.36
CA LEU A 123 -10.70 -17.34 -7.49
C LEU A 123 -9.27 -17.27 -8.05
N PRO A 124 -8.26 -16.99 -7.21
CA PRO A 124 -6.89 -16.97 -7.68
C PRO A 124 -6.44 -18.37 -8.12
N LYS A 125 -6.05 -18.50 -9.39
CA LYS A 125 -5.70 -19.78 -10.03
C LYS A 125 -4.60 -20.53 -9.28
N ASN A 126 -3.59 -19.80 -8.79
CA ASN A 126 -2.44 -20.36 -8.10
C ASN A 126 -2.51 -20.20 -6.57
N GLY A 127 -3.69 -19.82 -6.05
CA GLY A 127 -3.96 -19.72 -4.63
C GLY A 127 -3.28 -18.53 -3.95
N TYR A 128 -2.99 -18.73 -2.66
CA TYR A 128 -2.49 -17.71 -1.74
C TYR A 128 -1.06 -18.02 -1.28
N GLU A 129 -0.30 -16.97 -1.00
CA GLU A 129 1.00 -17.04 -0.35
C GLU A 129 0.95 -16.16 0.91
N ASN A 130 1.14 -16.79 2.08
CA ASN A 130 1.21 -16.06 3.33
C ASN A 130 2.62 -15.53 3.56
N LEU A 131 2.75 -14.21 3.64
CA LEU A 131 4.04 -13.54 3.79
C LEU A 131 4.54 -13.50 5.23
N PHE A 132 3.65 -13.63 6.21
CA PHE A 132 4.01 -13.53 7.62
C PHE A 132 2.97 -14.18 8.54
N ASN A 133 3.36 -15.26 9.22
CA ASN A 133 2.55 -15.96 10.22
C ASN A 133 3.45 -16.65 11.27
N PRO A 134 4.12 -15.87 12.14
CA PRO A 134 5.11 -16.40 13.07
C PRO A 134 4.53 -17.37 14.10
N SER A 135 3.21 -17.39 14.26
CA SER A 135 2.49 -18.26 15.20
C SER A 135 1.92 -19.53 14.55
N ASP A 136 2.12 -19.71 13.24
CA ASP A 136 1.51 -20.77 12.43
C ASP A 136 -0.01 -20.93 12.67
N SER A 137 -0.69 -19.79 12.84
CA SER A 137 -2.13 -19.78 13.08
C SER A 137 -2.88 -20.23 11.82
N LYS A 138 -3.99 -20.97 12.01
CA LYS A 138 -4.89 -21.31 10.91
C LYS A 138 -5.67 -20.07 10.46
N LEU A 139 -5.30 -19.55 9.30
CA LEU A 139 -5.85 -18.32 8.73
C LEU A 139 -6.79 -18.61 7.55
N ASN A 140 -7.86 -17.82 7.44
CA ASN A 140 -8.81 -17.90 6.32
C ASN A 140 -8.58 -16.73 5.36
N TYR A 141 -7.97 -17.03 4.22
CA TYR A 141 -7.61 -16.05 3.19
C TYR A 141 -8.77 -15.71 2.24
N GLU A 142 -9.81 -16.53 2.17
CA GLU A 142 -10.95 -16.29 1.28
C GLU A 142 -11.80 -15.11 1.72
N LYS A 143 -11.95 -14.90 3.04
CA LYS A 143 -12.72 -13.77 3.56
C LYS A 143 -12.15 -12.42 3.12
N PRO A 144 -10.88 -12.08 3.36
CA PRO A 144 -10.34 -10.81 2.89
C PRO A 144 -10.26 -10.74 1.37
N TRP A 145 -10.04 -11.86 0.68
CA TRP A 145 -10.09 -11.90 -0.78
C TRP A 145 -11.47 -11.54 -1.32
N SER A 146 -12.54 -12.07 -0.74
CA SER A 146 -13.92 -11.80 -1.16
C SER A 146 -14.28 -10.32 -1.12
N ALA A 147 -13.65 -9.56 -0.22
CA ALA A 147 -13.86 -8.12 -0.05
C ALA A 147 -13.28 -7.27 -1.20
N ILE A 148 -12.22 -7.76 -1.85
CA ILE A 148 -11.44 -6.98 -2.83
C ILE A 148 -11.45 -7.57 -4.23
N GLN A 149 -11.82 -8.84 -4.39
CA GLN A 149 -11.69 -9.53 -5.67
C GLN A 149 -12.44 -8.84 -6.82
N GLN A 150 -13.53 -8.14 -6.51
CA GLN A 150 -14.35 -7.42 -7.48
C GLN A 150 -13.81 -6.01 -7.86
N LEU A 151 -12.70 -5.55 -7.28
CA LEU A 151 -12.15 -4.25 -7.62
C LEU A 151 -11.60 -4.28 -9.05
N VAL A 152 -11.90 -3.25 -9.85
CA VAL A 152 -11.38 -3.12 -11.22
C VAL A 152 -9.85 -3.17 -11.22
N LYS A 153 -9.18 -2.52 -10.26
CA LYS A 153 -7.72 -2.58 -10.12
C LYS A 153 -7.20 -3.98 -9.82
N VAL A 154 -7.92 -4.79 -9.04
CA VAL A 154 -7.54 -6.19 -8.81
C VAL A 154 -7.63 -6.99 -10.12
N ARG A 155 -8.68 -6.77 -10.91
CA ARG A 155 -8.85 -7.40 -12.24
C ARG A 155 -7.74 -7.02 -13.22
N GLU A 156 -7.38 -5.74 -13.27
CA GLU A 156 -6.28 -5.24 -14.10
C GLU A 156 -4.97 -5.95 -13.76
N PHE A 157 -4.60 -5.99 -12.47
CA PHE A 157 -3.35 -6.61 -12.02
C PHE A 157 -3.32 -8.12 -12.25
N LEU A 158 -4.45 -8.80 -12.08
CA LEU A 158 -4.55 -10.23 -12.40
C LEU A 158 -4.53 -10.52 -13.90
N THR A 159 -5.02 -9.61 -14.74
CA THR A 159 -5.00 -9.80 -16.21
C THR A 159 -3.57 -9.72 -16.75
N GLU A 160 -2.77 -8.81 -16.21
CA GLU A 160 -1.38 -8.58 -16.61
C GLU A 160 -0.43 -9.66 -16.08
N ASN A 161 -0.75 -10.24 -14.92
CA ASN A 161 0.02 -11.31 -14.31
C ASN A 161 -0.92 -12.42 -13.77
N PRO A 162 -1.49 -13.25 -14.66
CA PRO A 162 -2.58 -14.18 -14.35
C PRO A 162 -2.16 -15.41 -13.55
N ASP A 163 -0.87 -15.74 -13.56
CA ASP A 163 -0.32 -16.90 -12.85
C ASP A 163 0.32 -16.50 -11.51
N GLN A 164 0.12 -15.27 -11.01
CA GLN A 164 0.60 -14.91 -9.69
C GLN A 164 -0.18 -15.60 -8.57
N LYS A 165 0.50 -15.83 -7.44
CA LYS A 165 -0.19 -16.09 -6.17
C LYS A 165 -0.62 -14.76 -5.58
N ILE A 166 -1.77 -14.76 -4.89
CA ILE A 166 -2.17 -13.61 -4.09
C ILE A 166 -1.30 -13.63 -2.84
N LYS A 167 -0.44 -12.63 -2.67
CA LYS A 167 0.40 -12.51 -1.49
C LYS A 167 -0.34 -11.72 -0.42
N LEU A 168 -0.40 -12.23 0.79
CA LEU A 168 -1.06 -11.53 1.89
C LEU A 168 -0.48 -11.92 3.25
N PHE A 169 -0.80 -11.14 4.26
CA PHE A 169 -0.57 -11.50 5.66
C PHE A 169 -1.55 -10.77 6.57
N LEU A 170 -1.69 -11.27 7.80
CA LEU A 170 -2.45 -10.62 8.86
C LEU A 170 -1.51 -9.72 9.66
N TYR A 171 -1.73 -8.40 9.59
CA TYR A 171 -1.02 -7.44 10.41
C TYR A 171 -1.73 -7.23 11.75
N THR A 172 -1.01 -7.49 12.83
CA THR A 172 -1.49 -7.34 14.21
C THR A 172 -0.66 -6.26 14.92
N PRO A 173 -1.13 -5.00 14.99
CA PRO A 173 -0.36 -3.89 15.58
C PRO A 173 -0.17 -4.00 17.10
N THR A 174 -0.80 -4.97 17.75
CA THR A 174 -0.66 -5.26 19.18
C THR A 174 -0.53 -6.76 19.41
N VAL A 175 0.12 -7.15 20.50
CA VAL A 175 0.16 -8.56 20.94
C VAL A 175 -1.16 -9.00 21.61
N ASP A 176 -1.97 -8.05 22.06
CA ASP A 176 -3.23 -8.32 22.73
C ASP A 176 -4.27 -8.88 21.75
N LYS A 177 -4.54 -10.17 21.88
CA LYS A 177 -5.51 -10.88 21.03
C LYS A 177 -6.96 -10.62 21.43
N SER A 178 -7.21 -9.98 22.57
CA SER A 178 -8.57 -9.61 23.00
C SER A 178 -9.10 -8.39 22.24
N ASN A 179 -8.21 -7.54 21.71
CA ASN A 179 -8.56 -6.39 20.89
C ASN A 179 -8.04 -6.56 19.45
N THR A 180 -8.91 -7.08 18.58
CA THR A 180 -8.63 -7.32 17.16
C THR A 180 -9.14 -6.21 16.24
N GLN A 181 -9.66 -5.11 16.81
CA GLN A 181 -10.30 -4.03 16.03
C GLN A 181 -9.33 -3.35 15.06
N ASP A 182 -8.06 -3.27 15.42
CA ASP A 182 -7.02 -2.64 14.59
C ASP A 182 -6.26 -3.62 13.70
N TRP A 183 -6.63 -4.91 13.73
CA TRP A 183 -6.00 -5.92 12.90
C TRP A 183 -6.50 -5.79 11.46
N CYS A 184 -5.61 -5.98 10.50
CA CYS A 184 -5.98 -5.90 9.09
C CYS A 184 -5.22 -6.91 8.24
N TRP A 185 -5.89 -7.36 7.20
CA TRP A 185 -5.27 -8.07 6.11
C TRP A 185 -4.60 -7.08 5.18
N ILE A 186 -3.34 -7.33 4.87
CA ILE A 186 -2.61 -6.63 3.82
C ILE A 186 -2.42 -7.58 2.66
N ILE A 187 -2.77 -7.14 1.46
CA ILE A 187 -2.80 -7.95 0.24
C ILE A 187 -1.99 -7.25 -0.85
N PHE A 188 -1.19 -8.01 -1.58
CA PHE A 188 -0.35 -7.54 -2.67
C PHE A 188 -0.61 -8.29 -3.96
N LEU A 189 -0.63 -7.54 -5.08
CA LEU A 189 -0.61 -8.07 -6.44
C LEU A 189 0.44 -7.34 -7.25
N LYS A 190 1.26 -8.06 -8.01
CA LYS A 190 2.21 -7.45 -8.95
C LYS A 190 1.56 -7.37 -10.33
N LYS A 191 1.75 -6.24 -11.00
CA LYS A 191 1.53 -6.08 -12.44
C LYS A 191 2.77 -6.59 -13.18
#